data_AF-A0A2E4N5F2-F1
#
_entry.id   AF-A0A2E4N5F2-F1
#
_cell.length_a   1.000
_cell.length_b   1.000
_cell.length_c   1.000
_cell.angle_alpha   90.00
_cell.angle_beta   90.00
_cell.angle_gamma   90.00
#
_symmetry.space_group_name_H-M   'P 1'
#
loop_
_entity.id
_entity.type
_entity.pdbx_description
1 polymer ?
#
loop_
_entity_poly.entity_id
_entity_poly.type
_entity_poly.pdbx_seq_one_letter_code
_entity_poly.pdbx_strand_id
1 'polypeptide(L)'
;MINISLIGTGRLSFNLMNEILDNKSLSLNQIYGRSKFRPKNISDQIEYIKEIKNLKKSDFYFIAVSDIEIETISNKINSYDGIVIHLSGSTNINVLSIHKNHGVFYPLQTFSYDSNLSFKQIPILIEANSKINLSKIKKLADIFSKKVYKMNSSKRLVCHISATIANNFSNHMIVSAEKILEENKINKSIIKPLIFETFNKLNKMSAKDAQTGPALRNDYITIEKHLKQLVNSDFLDLYKEVTKNIKSNEL
;
A
#
# COMPACT_ATOMS: atom_id res chain seq x y z
N MET A 1 11.07 -24.64 -7.79
CA MET A 1 10.93 -23.32 -7.13
C MET A 1 10.56 -22.32 -8.20
N ILE A 2 9.76 -21.31 -7.87
CA ILE A 2 9.41 -20.21 -8.78
C ILE A 2 10.48 -19.11 -8.64
N ASN A 3 11.12 -18.73 -9.75
CA ASN A 3 12.15 -17.71 -9.77
C ASN A 3 11.55 -16.31 -9.98
N ILE A 4 11.86 -15.38 -9.09
CA ILE A 4 11.35 -14.01 -9.10
C ILE A 4 12.52 -13.04 -9.18
N SER A 5 12.45 -12.07 -10.10
CA SER A 5 13.31 -10.88 -10.06
C SER A 5 12.53 -9.69 -9.53
N LEU A 6 13.10 -8.98 -8.55
CA LEU A 6 12.53 -7.75 -8.01
C LEU A 6 13.18 -6.54 -8.67
N ILE A 7 12.36 -5.59 -9.15
CA ILE A 7 12.79 -4.42 -9.90
C ILE A 7 12.35 -3.19 -9.12
N GLY A 8 13.27 -2.61 -8.35
CA GLY A 8 13.01 -1.56 -7.38
C GLY A 8 13.42 -1.99 -5.97
N THR A 9 13.72 -1.01 -5.12
CA THR A 9 14.28 -1.21 -3.77
C THR A 9 13.51 -0.45 -2.69
N GLY A 10 12.24 -0.10 -2.97
CA GLY A 10 11.37 0.56 -1.99
C GLY A 10 10.86 -0.38 -0.89
N ARG A 11 10.02 0.14 -0.01
CA ARG A 11 9.46 -0.57 1.16
C ARG A 11 8.72 -1.85 0.80
N LEU A 12 7.88 -1.80 -0.24
CA LEU A 12 7.16 -2.99 -0.72
C LEU A 12 8.13 -4.06 -1.26
N SER A 13 9.13 -3.65 -2.05
CA SER A 13 10.15 -4.56 -2.57
C SER A 13 10.93 -5.24 -1.43
N PHE A 14 11.31 -4.48 -0.40
CA PHE A 14 11.98 -5.02 0.78
C PHE A 14 11.14 -6.07 1.52
N ASN A 15 9.85 -5.81 1.74
CA ASN A 15 8.97 -6.77 2.42
C ASN A 15 8.73 -8.03 1.58
N LEU A 16 8.55 -7.88 0.26
CA LEU A 16 8.44 -9.02 -0.65
C LEU A 16 9.72 -9.84 -0.71
N MET A 17 10.88 -9.19 -0.71
CA MET A 17 12.17 -9.85 -0.67
C MET A 17 12.29 -10.77 0.55
N ASN A 18 11.98 -10.27 1.74
CA ASN A 18 12.02 -11.09 2.96
C ASN A 18 11.06 -12.29 2.87
N GLU A 19 9.81 -12.07 2.43
CA GLU A 19 8.83 -13.14 2.27
C GLU A 19 9.24 -14.18 1.21
N ILE A 20 9.93 -13.76 0.14
CA ILE A 20 10.48 -14.68 -0.87
C ILE A 20 11.61 -15.52 -0.28
N LEU A 21 12.54 -14.91 0.46
CA LEU A 21 13.69 -15.60 1.02
C LEU A 21 13.29 -16.62 2.10
N ASP A 22 12.23 -16.34 2.85
CA ASP A 22 11.70 -17.24 3.88
C ASP A 22 10.86 -18.40 3.31
N ASN A 23 10.58 -18.40 2.00
CA ASN A 23 9.67 -19.36 1.37
C ASN A 23 10.38 -20.38 0.47
N LYS A 24 10.38 -21.66 0.89
CA LYS A 24 11.04 -22.78 0.17
C LYS A 24 10.52 -23.04 -1.25
N SER A 25 9.34 -22.54 -1.62
CA SER A 25 8.78 -22.68 -2.97
C SER A 25 9.20 -21.57 -3.93
N LEU A 26 9.77 -20.49 -3.40
CA LEU A 26 10.18 -19.30 -4.14
C LEU A 26 11.71 -19.17 -4.14
N SER A 27 12.23 -18.52 -5.17
CA SER A 27 13.65 -18.19 -5.29
C SER A 27 13.77 -16.74 -5.74
N LEU A 28 14.57 -15.95 -5.03
CA LEU A 28 14.91 -14.60 -5.46
C LEU A 28 16.10 -14.68 -6.41
N ASN A 29 15.85 -14.48 -7.71
CA ASN A 29 16.88 -14.59 -8.73
C ASN A 29 17.81 -13.37 -8.76
N GLN A 30 17.22 -12.18 -8.87
CA GLN A 30 17.97 -10.91 -8.91
C GLN A 30 17.16 -9.76 -8.31
N ILE A 31 17.89 -8.75 -7.83
CA ILE A 31 17.33 -7.46 -7.47
C ILE A 31 17.93 -6.39 -8.38
N TYR A 32 17.08 -5.64 -9.05
CA TYR A 32 17.47 -4.41 -9.73
C TYR A 32 17.18 -3.20 -8.84
N GLY A 33 18.17 -2.31 -8.70
CA GLY A 33 17.95 -1.04 -8.02
C GLY A 33 19.06 -0.02 -8.27
N ARG A 34 18.73 1.25 -8.05
CA ARG A 34 19.73 2.33 -8.04
C ARG A 34 20.55 2.21 -6.74
N SER A 35 21.88 2.34 -6.86
CA SER A 35 22.96 1.88 -5.95
C SER A 35 22.88 2.11 -4.43
N LYS A 36 21.84 2.76 -3.89
CA LYS A 36 21.78 3.21 -2.49
C LYS A 36 21.15 2.23 -1.51
N PHE A 37 20.53 1.14 -1.97
CA PHE A 37 19.79 0.24 -1.08
C PHE A 37 20.10 -1.22 -1.42
N ARG A 38 21.26 -1.69 -0.98
CA ARG A 38 21.44 -3.11 -0.67
C ARG A 38 21.00 -3.28 0.77
N PRO A 39 19.81 -3.84 1.06
CA PRO A 39 19.44 -4.13 2.44
C PRO A 39 20.56 -4.93 3.11
N LYS A 40 20.96 -4.52 4.31
CA LYS A 40 22.13 -5.08 5.03
C LYS A 40 22.06 -6.60 5.22
N ASN A 41 20.87 -7.18 5.09
CA ASN A 41 20.58 -8.60 5.29
C ASN A 41 20.44 -9.40 3.98
N ILE A 42 20.73 -8.79 2.82
CA ILE A 42 20.81 -9.54 1.56
C ILE A 42 22.07 -10.42 1.62
N SER A 43 21.85 -11.74 1.77
CA SER A 43 22.88 -12.77 1.57
C SER A 43 23.75 -12.43 0.34
N ASP A 44 25.06 -12.61 0.44
CA ASP A 44 25.98 -12.44 -0.70
C ASP A 44 25.63 -13.29 -1.92
N GLN A 45 24.72 -14.26 -1.75
CA GLN A 45 24.22 -15.12 -2.82
C GLN A 45 23.16 -14.47 -3.72
N ILE A 46 22.53 -13.36 -3.31
CA ILE A 46 21.51 -12.69 -4.13
C ILE A 46 22.19 -11.63 -5.00
N GLU A 47 22.08 -11.80 -6.31
CA GLU A 47 22.71 -10.89 -7.27
C GLU A 47 21.95 -9.56 -7.36
N TYR A 48 22.64 -8.48 -7.00
CA TYR A 48 22.15 -7.12 -7.14
C TYR A 48 22.71 -6.49 -8.43
N ILE A 49 21.82 -6.10 -9.35
CA ILE A 49 22.18 -5.49 -10.62
C ILE A 49 21.82 -3.99 -10.65
N LYS A 50 22.72 -3.19 -11.24
CA LYS A 50 22.53 -1.74 -11.42
C LYS A 50 22.00 -1.37 -12.81
N GLU A 51 22.15 -2.27 -13.77
CA GLU A 51 21.74 -2.08 -15.16
C GLU A 51 20.66 -3.08 -15.51
N ILE A 52 19.48 -2.57 -15.91
CA ILE A 52 18.30 -3.40 -16.19
C ILE A 52 18.52 -4.41 -17.33
N LYS A 53 19.40 -4.09 -18.28
CA LYS A 53 19.81 -4.99 -19.37
C LYS A 53 20.50 -6.27 -18.90
N ASN A 54 21.01 -6.30 -17.65
CA ASN A 54 21.65 -7.47 -17.05
C ASN A 54 20.63 -8.37 -16.33
N LEU A 55 19.33 -8.11 -16.48
CA LEU A 55 18.28 -9.00 -16.00
C LEU A 55 18.41 -10.38 -16.66
N LYS A 56 18.48 -11.40 -15.82
CA LYS A 56 18.45 -12.81 -16.20
C LYS A 56 17.01 -13.29 -16.34
N LYS A 57 16.86 -14.47 -16.93
CA LYS A 57 15.58 -15.16 -17.07
C LYS A 57 14.98 -15.48 -15.69
N SER A 58 13.71 -15.11 -15.49
CA SER A 58 12.90 -15.40 -14.30
C SER A 58 11.49 -15.80 -14.72
N ASP A 59 10.78 -16.53 -13.85
CA ASP A 59 9.37 -16.87 -14.09
C ASP A 59 8.48 -15.62 -13.93
N PHE A 60 8.86 -14.74 -13.00
CA PHE A 60 8.17 -13.48 -12.72
C PHE A 60 9.13 -12.31 -12.55
N TYR A 61 8.74 -11.16 -13.10
CA TYR A 61 9.45 -9.89 -12.96
C TYR A 61 8.55 -8.89 -12.25
N PHE A 62 8.86 -8.57 -11.00
CA PHE A 62 8.06 -7.69 -10.16
C PHE A 62 8.60 -6.26 -10.24
N ILE A 63 7.86 -5.39 -10.92
CA ILE A 63 8.11 -3.96 -11.00
C ILE A 63 7.56 -3.29 -9.73
N ALA A 64 8.47 -3.05 -8.79
CA ALA A 64 8.24 -2.45 -7.48
C ALA A 64 8.87 -1.03 -7.40
N VAL A 65 8.63 -0.22 -8.43
CA VAL A 65 9.03 1.20 -8.50
C VAL A 65 7.81 2.11 -8.33
N SER A 66 8.01 3.42 -8.39
CA SER A 66 6.93 4.40 -8.36
C SER A 66 5.99 4.25 -9.56
N ASP A 67 4.71 4.59 -9.40
CA ASP A 67 3.68 4.43 -10.44
C ASP A 67 4.07 5.10 -11.77
N ILE A 68 4.68 6.28 -11.70
CA ILE A 68 5.16 7.04 -12.87
C ILE A 68 6.33 6.37 -13.61
N GLU A 69 7.10 5.51 -12.94
CA GLU A 69 8.26 4.84 -13.52
C GLU A 69 7.92 3.46 -14.11
N ILE A 70 6.73 2.91 -13.84
CA ILE A 70 6.37 1.53 -14.22
C ILE A 70 6.52 1.31 -15.73
N GLU A 71 5.92 2.16 -16.55
CA GLU A 71 5.95 2.02 -18.01
C GLU A 71 7.38 2.18 -18.55
N THR A 72 8.09 3.21 -18.07
CA THR A 72 9.47 3.48 -18.50
C THR A 72 10.42 2.33 -18.16
N ILE A 73 10.26 1.70 -17.00
CA ILE A 73 11.06 0.55 -16.58
C ILE A 73 10.61 -0.71 -17.32
N SER A 74 9.30 -0.93 -17.47
CA SER A 74 8.72 -2.04 -18.23
C SER A 74 9.31 -2.13 -19.63
N ASN A 75 9.43 -0.99 -20.32
CA ASN A 75 9.97 -0.89 -21.69
C ASN A 75 11.44 -1.28 -21.81
N LYS A 76 12.18 -1.41 -20.70
CA LYS A 76 13.59 -1.80 -20.68
C LYS A 76 13.81 -3.26 -20.26
N ILE A 77 12.74 -3.98 -19.90
CA ILE A 77 12.83 -5.38 -19.46
C ILE A 77 12.80 -6.29 -20.68
N ASN A 78 13.81 -7.14 -20.80
CA ASN A 78 13.70 -8.34 -21.64
C ASN A 78 13.14 -9.47 -20.78
N SER A 79 11.90 -9.90 -21.04
CA SER A 79 11.16 -10.78 -20.12
C SER A 79 11.35 -12.28 -20.38
N TYR A 80 12.04 -12.71 -21.45
CA TYR A 80 12.37 -14.13 -21.72
C TYR A 80 11.19 -15.12 -21.49
N ASP A 81 9.99 -14.74 -21.95
CA ASP A 81 8.69 -15.42 -21.74
C ASP A 81 8.14 -15.46 -20.29
N GLY A 82 8.86 -14.92 -19.31
CA GLY A 82 8.36 -14.71 -17.95
C GLY A 82 7.24 -13.69 -17.87
N ILE A 83 6.53 -13.65 -16.74
CA ILE A 83 5.41 -12.74 -16.54
C ILE A 83 5.89 -11.44 -15.91
N VAL A 84 5.67 -10.32 -16.61
CA VAL A 84 5.97 -8.99 -16.09
C VAL A 84 4.78 -8.46 -15.29
N ILE A 85 5.03 -8.06 -14.05
CA ILE A 85 3.99 -7.68 -13.11
C ILE A 85 4.35 -6.35 -12.47
N HIS A 86 3.41 -5.40 -12.42
CA HIS A 86 3.55 -4.24 -11.56
C HIS A 86 2.75 -4.42 -10.26
N LEU A 87 3.13 -3.65 -9.23
CA LEU A 87 2.54 -3.74 -7.91
C LEU A 87 1.66 -2.54 -7.53
N SER A 88 1.40 -1.62 -8.47
CA SER A 88 0.54 -0.45 -8.21
C SER A 88 -0.94 -0.79 -8.08
N GLY A 89 -1.60 -0.12 -7.13
CA GLY A 89 -3.05 -0.11 -6.96
C GLY A 89 -3.79 0.78 -7.97
N SER A 90 -3.11 1.75 -8.60
CA SER A 90 -3.74 2.78 -9.43
C SER A 90 -3.38 2.66 -10.92
N THR A 91 -2.18 2.17 -11.24
CA THR A 91 -1.70 2.04 -12.62
C THR A 91 -2.48 0.97 -13.37
N ASN A 92 -2.88 1.27 -14.60
CA ASN A 92 -3.59 0.34 -15.48
C ASN A 92 -2.63 -0.74 -16.00
N ILE A 93 -3.10 -1.98 -16.10
CA ILE A 93 -2.32 -3.12 -16.63
C ILE A 93 -1.73 -2.87 -18.04
N ASN A 94 -2.37 -2.02 -18.85
CA ASN A 94 -1.97 -1.72 -20.23
C ASN A 94 -0.59 -1.09 -20.38
N VAL A 95 -0.01 -0.51 -19.31
CA VAL A 95 1.39 -0.02 -19.31
C VAL A 95 2.40 -1.15 -19.52
N LEU A 96 1.98 -2.41 -19.40
CA LEU A 96 2.78 -3.61 -19.64
C LEU A 96 2.45 -4.31 -20.97
N SER A 97 1.63 -3.69 -21.83
CA SER A 97 1.08 -4.31 -23.05
C SER A 97 2.14 -4.72 -24.08
N ILE A 98 3.34 -4.14 -24.02
CA ILE A 98 4.49 -4.54 -24.83
C ILE A 98 4.94 -5.99 -24.54
N HIS A 99 4.61 -6.53 -23.36
CA HIS A 99 4.98 -7.88 -22.95
C HIS A 99 3.88 -8.86 -23.32
N LYS A 100 4.25 -10.00 -23.91
CA LYS A 100 3.32 -11.09 -24.20
C LYS A 100 2.62 -11.62 -22.93
N ASN A 101 3.35 -11.71 -21.82
CA ASN A 101 2.85 -12.18 -20.54
C ASN A 101 2.96 -11.10 -19.48
N HIS A 102 1.82 -10.56 -19.04
CA HIS A 102 1.82 -9.51 -18.02
C HIS A 102 0.59 -9.52 -17.13
N GLY A 103 0.71 -8.84 -15.98
CA GLY A 103 -0.34 -8.75 -15.00
C GLY A 103 -0.08 -7.76 -13.88
N VAL A 104 -0.89 -7.87 -12.85
CA VAL A 104 -0.82 -7.06 -11.64
C VAL A 104 -0.86 -7.98 -10.43
N PHE A 105 -0.02 -7.67 -9.44
CA PHE A 105 0.01 -8.29 -8.13
C PHE A 105 0.06 -7.16 -7.12
N TYR A 106 -1.08 -6.80 -6.55
CA TYR A 106 -1.16 -5.65 -5.64
C TYR A 106 -1.53 -6.09 -4.23
N PRO A 107 -0.55 -6.18 -3.31
CA PRO A 107 -0.82 -6.36 -1.89
C PRO A 107 -1.45 -5.08 -1.32
N LEU A 108 -2.70 -5.16 -0.89
CA LEU A 108 -3.45 -4.04 -0.32
C LEU A 108 -3.05 -3.83 1.15
N GLN A 109 -1.89 -3.22 1.38
CA GLN A 109 -1.33 -2.95 2.70
C GLN A 109 -0.36 -1.76 2.67
N THR A 110 -0.19 -1.09 3.81
CA THR A 110 0.89 -0.12 4.03
C THR A 110 2.16 -0.84 4.48
N PHE A 111 3.27 -0.61 3.76
CA PHE A 111 4.55 -1.28 4.03
C PHE A 111 5.56 -0.31 4.64
N SER A 112 6.25 -0.75 5.68
CA SER A 112 7.40 -0.07 6.30
C SER A 112 8.61 -1.01 6.33
N TYR A 113 9.80 -0.50 6.64
CA TYR A 113 10.97 -1.36 6.74
C TYR A 113 10.95 -2.24 8.01
N ASP A 114 10.26 -1.79 9.07
CA ASP A 114 10.19 -2.46 10.37
C ASP A 114 8.89 -3.25 10.57
N SER A 115 8.11 -3.49 9.51
CA SER A 115 6.83 -4.20 9.65
C SER A 115 7.02 -5.72 9.82
N ASN A 116 6.60 -6.26 10.96
CA ASN A 116 6.48 -7.71 11.20
C ASN A 116 5.17 -8.30 10.63
N LEU A 117 4.68 -7.76 9.51
CA LEU A 117 3.40 -8.17 8.93
C LEU A 117 3.55 -9.48 8.17
N SER A 118 2.69 -10.46 8.47
CA SER A 118 2.62 -11.69 7.68
C SER A 118 1.80 -11.48 6.40
N PHE A 119 2.40 -11.77 5.24
CA PHE A 119 1.69 -11.72 3.95
C PHE A 119 0.46 -12.64 3.90
N LYS A 120 0.43 -13.69 4.73
CA LYS A 120 -0.69 -14.65 4.82
C LYS A 120 -2.05 -14.00 5.05
N GLN A 121 -2.09 -12.83 5.68
CA GLN A 121 -3.32 -12.11 6.02
C GLN A 121 -3.60 -10.91 5.10
N ILE A 122 -2.64 -10.51 4.26
CA ILE A 122 -2.73 -9.33 3.40
C ILE A 122 -3.59 -9.67 2.17
N PRO A 123 -4.66 -8.93 1.87
CA PRO A 123 -5.37 -9.07 0.60
C PRO A 123 -4.45 -8.80 -0.59
N ILE A 124 -4.40 -9.71 -1.56
CA ILE A 124 -3.65 -9.53 -2.81
C ILE A 124 -4.64 -9.44 -3.96
N LEU A 125 -4.67 -8.28 -4.63
CA LEU A 125 -5.51 -8.02 -5.79
C LEU A 125 -4.73 -8.35 -7.06
N ILE A 126 -5.27 -9.26 -7.89
CA ILE A 126 -4.60 -9.75 -9.09
C ILE A 126 -5.38 -9.42 -10.36
N GLU A 127 -4.64 -9.08 -11.42
CA GLU A 127 -5.13 -8.88 -12.78
C GLU A 127 -4.14 -9.54 -13.76
N ALA A 128 -4.60 -9.96 -14.94
CA ALA A 128 -3.71 -10.52 -15.95
C ALA A 128 -4.27 -10.30 -17.36
N ASN A 129 -3.39 -10.27 -18.34
CA ASN A 129 -3.76 -10.10 -19.75
C ASN A 129 -4.40 -11.34 -20.41
N SER A 130 -4.38 -12.49 -19.73
CA SER A 130 -4.99 -13.73 -20.23
C SER A 130 -5.44 -14.64 -19.09
N LYS A 131 -6.35 -15.59 -19.37
CA LYS A 131 -6.78 -16.61 -18.39
C LYS A 131 -5.60 -17.49 -17.92
N ILE A 132 -4.66 -17.79 -18.82
CA ILE A 132 -3.46 -18.59 -18.51
C ILE A 132 -2.56 -17.83 -17.53
N ASN A 133 -2.29 -16.56 -17.81
CA ASN A 133 -1.45 -15.74 -16.93
C ASN A 133 -2.15 -15.46 -15.60
N LEU A 134 -3.47 -15.27 -15.59
CA LEU A 134 -4.23 -15.15 -14.35
C LEU A 134 -4.08 -16.39 -13.45
N SER A 135 -4.15 -17.59 -14.03
CA SER A 135 -3.96 -18.84 -13.29
C SER A 135 -2.55 -18.94 -12.69
N LYS A 136 -1.52 -18.57 -13.47
CA LYS A 136 -0.11 -18.55 -12.99
C LYS A 136 0.09 -17.52 -11.87
N ILE A 137 -0.42 -16.30 -12.05
CA ILE A 137 -0.34 -15.22 -11.05
C ILE A 137 -1.10 -15.60 -9.79
N LYS A 138 -2.29 -16.22 -9.91
CA LYS A 138 -3.06 -16.69 -8.75
C LYS A 138 -2.27 -17.75 -7.98
N LYS A 139 -1.71 -18.76 -8.67
CA LYS A 139 -0.87 -19.78 -8.02
C LYS A 139 0.31 -19.15 -7.27
N LEU A 140 0.93 -18.12 -7.83
CA LEU A 140 1.96 -17.37 -7.14
C LEU A 140 1.40 -16.64 -5.91
N ALA A 141 0.32 -15.88 -6.05
CA ALA A 141 -0.31 -15.13 -4.96
C ALA A 141 -0.80 -16.00 -3.80
N ASP A 142 -1.30 -17.21 -4.09
CA ASP A 142 -1.73 -18.18 -3.09
C ASP A 142 -0.56 -18.68 -2.22
N ILE A 143 0.69 -18.57 -2.68
CA ILE A 143 1.89 -18.88 -1.87
C ILE A 143 2.12 -17.79 -0.81
N PHE A 144 1.83 -16.53 -1.13
CA PHE A 144 2.01 -15.38 -0.23
C PHE A 144 0.83 -15.20 0.72
N SER A 145 -0.41 -15.31 0.22
CA SER A 145 -1.61 -14.94 0.97
C SER A 145 -2.75 -15.93 0.84
N LYS A 146 -3.54 -16.06 1.91
CA LYS A 146 -4.82 -16.78 1.89
C LYS A 146 -5.97 -15.96 1.29
N LYS A 147 -5.76 -14.66 1.04
CA LYS A 147 -6.77 -13.70 0.59
C LYS A 147 -6.41 -13.15 -0.78
N VAL A 148 -6.72 -13.89 -1.84
CA VAL A 148 -6.42 -13.50 -3.22
C VAL A 148 -7.70 -13.18 -3.99
N TYR A 149 -7.76 -11.99 -4.59
CA TYR A 149 -8.95 -11.49 -5.28
C TYR A 149 -8.63 -11.09 -6.71
N LYS A 150 -9.42 -11.59 -7.67
CA LYS A 150 -9.35 -11.13 -9.06
C LYS A 150 -10.04 -9.78 -9.19
N MET A 151 -9.31 -8.76 -9.64
CA MET A 151 -9.85 -7.43 -9.92
C MET A 151 -9.36 -6.92 -11.26
N ASN A 152 -10.21 -6.18 -11.98
CA ASN A 152 -9.76 -5.38 -13.11
C ASN A 152 -9.18 -4.05 -12.61
N SER A 153 -8.52 -3.31 -13.50
CA SER A 153 -7.90 -2.03 -13.18
C SER A 153 -8.86 -1.02 -12.55
N SER A 154 -10.12 -0.95 -12.99
CA SER A 154 -11.10 -0.01 -12.40
C SER A 154 -11.49 -0.37 -10.96
N LYS A 155 -11.76 -1.65 -10.66
CA LYS A 155 -12.07 -2.08 -9.29
C LYS A 155 -10.86 -1.97 -8.38
N ARG A 156 -9.65 -2.29 -8.87
CA ARG A 156 -8.41 -2.13 -8.11
C ARG A 156 -8.18 -0.67 -7.72
N LEU A 157 -8.43 0.27 -8.63
CA LEU A 157 -8.35 1.71 -8.36
C LEU A 157 -9.33 2.13 -7.26
N VAL A 158 -10.58 1.64 -7.28
CA VAL A 158 -11.55 1.90 -6.21
C VAL A 158 -11.02 1.41 -4.86
N CYS A 159 -10.51 0.17 -4.79
CA CYS A 159 -9.89 -0.35 -3.56
C CYS A 159 -8.71 0.50 -3.09
N HIS A 160 -7.88 0.99 -4.02
CA HIS A 160 -6.75 1.85 -3.70
C HIS A 160 -7.22 3.18 -3.10
N ILE A 161 -8.22 3.84 -3.69
CA ILE A 161 -8.82 5.08 -3.15
C ILE A 161 -9.39 4.84 -1.76
N SER A 162 -10.15 3.75 -1.57
CA SER A 162 -10.70 3.40 -0.25
C SER A 162 -9.61 3.16 0.79
N ALA A 163 -8.50 2.50 0.42
CA ALA A 163 -7.37 2.30 1.31
C ALA A 163 -6.63 3.61 1.64
N THR A 164 -6.48 4.52 0.69
CA THR A 164 -5.92 5.85 0.92
C THR A 164 -6.74 6.62 1.96
N ILE A 165 -8.08 6.61 1.83
CA ILE A 165 -8.98 7.25 2.80
C ILE A 165 -8.87 6.57 4.17
N ALA A 166 -9.00 5.24 4.23
CA ALA A 166 -9.05 4.50 5.49
C ALA A 166 -7.71 4.41 6.23
N ASN A 167 -6.58 4.58 5.53
CA ASN A 167 -5.25 4.45 6.12
C ASN A 167 -4.46 5.76 6.08
N ASN A 168 -4.20 6.30 4.90
CA ASN A 168 -3.31 7.46 4.77
C ASN A 168 -3.95 8.73 5.32
N PHE A 169 -5.23 8.97 5.03
CA PHE A 169 -5.92 10.14 5.58
C PHE A 169 -6.16 9.99 7.08
N SER A 170 -6.54 8.82 7.58
CA SER A 170 -6.63 8.58 9.03
C SER A 170 -5.30 8.84 9.74
N ASN A 171 -4.18 8.41 9.18
CA ASN A 171 -2.85 8.75 9.73
C ASN A 171 -2.58 10.25 9.69
N HIS A 172 -2.97 10.95 8.62
CA HIS A 172 -2.83 12.40 8.54
C HIS A 172 -3.67 13.14 9.59
N MET A 173 -4.91 12.69 9.86
CA MET A 173 -5.72 13.25 10.95
C MET A 173 -5.04 13.11 12.31
N ILE A 174 -4.35 11.99 12.54
CA ILE A 174 -3.54 11.78 13.76
C ILE A 174 -2.37 12.77 13.78
N VAL A 175 -1.63 12.94 12.67
CA VAL A 175 -0.56 13.94 12.56
C VAL A 175 -1.06 15.35 12.86
N SER A 176 -2.23 15.73 12.34
CA SER A 176 -2.86 17.02 12.63
C SER A 176 -3.16 17.20 14.11
N ALA A 177 -3.74 16.18 14.75
CA ALA A 177 -4.02 16.20 16.19
C ALA A 177 -2.73 16.29 17.02
N GLU A 178 -1.69 15.54 16.66
CA GLU A 178 -0.38 15.61 17.31
C GLU A 178 0.24 17.01 17.21
N LYS A 179 0.21 17.64 16.02
CA LYS A 179 0.75 19.00 15.83
C LYS A 179 0.00 20.04 16.67
N ILE A 180 -1.34 19.98 16.73
CA ILE A 180 -2.15 20.87 17.59
C ILE A 180 -1.74 20.73 19.06
N LEU A 181 -1.52 19.51 19.55
CA LEU A 181 -1.09 19.26 20.94
C LEU A 181 0.31 19.81 21.19
N GLU A 182 1.24 19.55 20.27
CA GLU A 182 2.63 19.99 20.36
C GLU A 182 2.75 21.53 20.36
N GLU A 183 2.00 22.23 19.51
CA GLU A 183 1.91 23.71 19.48
C GLU A 183 1.44 24.30 20.82
N ASN A 184 0.63 23.54 21.57
CA ASN A 184 0.14 23.91 22.89
C ASN A 184 0.98 23.31 24.04
N LYS A 185 2.16 22.77 23.74
CA LYS A 185 3.10 22.15 24.72
C LYS A 185 2.48 20.98 25.49
N ILE A 186 1.53 20.27 24.89
CA ILE A 186 0.91 19.07 25.45
C ILE A 186 1.60 17.84 24.88
N ASN A 187 1.93 16.87 25.73
CA ASN A 187 2.52 15.62 25.29
C ASN A 187 1.52 14.83 24.43
N LYS A 188 1.84 14.67 23.14
CA LYS A 188 1.00 13.96 22.16
C LYS A 188 0.66 12.51 22.52
N SER A 189 1.40 11.86 23.41
CA SER A 189 1.07 10.51 23.87
C SER A 189 -0.31 10.43 24.55
N ILE A 190 -0.85 11.56 25.02
CA ILE A 190 -2.17 11.63 25.67
C ILE A 190 -3.32 11.13 24.77
N ILE A 191 -3.21 11.26 23.44
CA ILE A 191 -4.25 10.81 22.51
C ILE A 191 -4.11 9.35 22.08
N LYS A 192 -3.00 8.68 22.37
CA LYS A 192 -2.76 7.29 21.93
C LYS A 192 -3.86 6.32 22.39
N PRO A 193 -4.32 6.32 23.66
CA PRO A 193 -5.37 5.41 24.09
C PRO A 193 -6.67 5.60 23.30
N LEU A 194 -7.04 6.85 22.98
CA LEU A 194 -8.23 7.18 22.20
C LEU A 194 -8.14 6.66 20.76
N ILE A 195 -6.97 6.79 20.13
CA ILE A 195 -6.73 6.28 18.77
C ILE A 195 -6.89 4.76 18.75
N PHE A 196 -6.27 4.04 19.70
CA PHE A 196 -6.38 2.58 19.78
C PHE A 196 -7.83 2.13 19.98
N GLU A 197 -8.56 2.74 20.90
CA GLU A 197 -9.97 2.41 21.14
C GLU A 197 -10.83 2.65 19.89
N THR A 198 -10.59 3.75 19.16
CA THR A 198 -11.31 4.06 17.92
C THR A 198 -11.18 2.95 16.89
N PHE A 199 -9.96 2.45 16.64
CA PHE A 199 -9.76 1.34 15.70
C PHE A 199 -10.25 0.00 16.27
N ASN A 200 -10.13 -0.22 17.58
CA ASN A 200 -10.55 -1.47 18.20
C ASN A 200 -12.07 -1.68 18.14
N LYS A 201 -12.87 -0.60 18.17
CA LYS A 201 -14.33 -0.65 17.96
C LYS A 201 -14.71 -1.24 16.60
N LEU A 202 -13.91 -1.05 15.56
CA LEU A 202 -14.19 -1.59 14.22
C LEU A 202 -14.17 -3.12 14.15
N ASN A 203 -13.64 -3.79 15.18
CA ASN A 203 -13.74 -5.25 15.33
C ASN A 203 -15.13 -5.71 15.78
N LYS A 204 -15.96 -4.80 16.31
CA LYS A 204 -17.25 -5.11 16.97
C LYS A 204 -18.44 -4.43 16.31
N MET A 205 -18.24 -3.31 15.62
CA MET A 205 -19.29 -2.50 15.01
C MET A 205 -18.80 -1.82 13.72
N SER A 206 -19.72 -1.30 12.92
CA SER A 206 -19.37 -0.56 11.71
C SER A 206 -18.73 0.80 12.04
N ALA A 207 -17.98 1.37 11.11
CA ALA A 207 -17.42 2.72 11.26
C ALA A 207 -18.51 3.80 11.43
N LYS A 208 -19.69 3.59 10.82
CA LYS A 208 -20.85 4.48 10.97
C LYS A 208 -21.37 4.45 12.41
N ASP A 209 -21.55 3.25 12.97
CA ASP A 209 -22.08 3.09 14.34
C ASP A 209 -21.06 3.54 15.41
N ALA A 210 -19.76 3.45 15.10
CA ALA A 210 -18.70 3.92 15.99
C ALA A 210 -18.56 5.45 16.03
N GLN A 211 -19.19 6.19 15.11
CA GLN A 211 -19.09 7.65 15.02
C GLN A 211 -19.65 8.31 16.28
N THR A 212 -18.89 9.26 16.84
CA THR A 212 -19.31 10.07 18.00
C THR A 212 -18.82 11.51 17.84
N GLY A 213 -19.02 12.34 18.87
CA GLY A 213 -18.47 13.70 18.95
C GLY A 213 -19.50 14.81 18.70
N PRO A 214 -19.07 16.08 18.78
CA PRO A 214 -19.95 17.23 18.69
C PRO A 214 -20.58 17.42 17.31
N ALA A 215 -19.91 16.96 16.24
CA ALA A 215 -20.45 17.02 14.88
C ALA A 215 -21.74 16.19 14.75
N LEU A 216 -21.72 14.92 15.17
CA LEU A 216 -22.85 14.00 15.10
C LEU A 216 -24.05 14.51 15.92
N ARG A 217 -23.80 15.07 17.11
CA ARG A 217 -24.87 15.55 18.00
C ARG A 217 -25.28 17.00 17.74
N ASN A 218 -24.81 17.62 16.66
CA ASN A 218 -25.08 19.02 16.33
C ASN A 218 -24.77 20.01 17.49
N ASP A 219 -23.69 19.77 18.23
CA ASP A 219 -23.25 20.67 19.32
C ASP A 219 -22.50 21.88 18.74
N TYR A 220 -23.26 22.87 18.28
CA TYR A 220 -22.73 24.09 17.67
C TYR A 220 -21.87 24.91 18.63
N ILE A 221 -22.18 24.90 19.93
CA ILE A 221 -21.42 25.66 20.94
C ILE A 221 -19.99 25.12 21.03
N THR A 222 -19.83 23.80 21.11
CA THR A 222 -18.51 23.17 21.12
C THR A 222 -17.78 23.36 19.79
N ILE A 223 -18.48 23.23 18.66
CA ILE A 223 -17.89 23.44 17.33
C ILE A 223 -17.36 24.87 17.17
N GLU A 224 -18.09 25.89 17.61
CA GLU A 224 -17.63 27.29 17.56
C GLU A 224 -16.38 27.52 18.41
N LYS A 225 -16.31 26.91 19.60
CA LYS A 225 -15.10 26.98 20.44
C LYS A 225 -13.89 26.38 19.73
N HIS A 226 -14.06 25.23 19.07
CA HIS A 226 -12.99 24.62 18.28
C HIS A 226 -12.55 25.52 17.11
N LEU A 227 -13.49 26.10 16.37
CA LEU A 227 -13.19 26.99 15.24
C LEU A 227 -12.41 28.24 15.69
N LYS A 228 -12.76 28.83 16.84
CA LYS A 228 -12.01 29.95 17.42
C LYS A 228 -10.58 29.55 17.79
N GLN A 229 -10.40 28.36 18.38
CA GLN A 229 -9.07 27.85 18.73
C GLN A 229 -8.21 27.56 17.50
N LEU A 230 -8.82 27.15 16.40
CA LEU A 230 -8.14 26.79 15.15
C LEU A 230 -7.98 27.95 14.17
N VAL A 231 -8.34 29.19 14.55
CA VAL A 231 -8.43 30.32 13.60
C VAL A 231 -7.13 30.57 12.81
N ASN A 232 -5.97 30.31 13.41
CA ASN A 232 -4.65 30.45 12.79
C ASN A 232 -3.96 29.11 12.50
N SER A 233 -4.70 28.00 12.57
CA SER A 233 -4.17 26.66 12.34
C SER A 233 -4.31 26.25 10.87
N ASP A 234 -3.27 25.61 10.33
CA ASP A 234 -3.29 24.98 8.99
C ASP A 234 -4.42 23.93 8.85
N PHE A 235 -5.01 23.48 9.96
CA PHE A 235 -6.03 22.43 10.01
C PHE A 235 -7.47 22.96 10.10
N LEU A 236 -7.68 24.28 10.06
CA LEU A 236 -9.02 24.87 10.19
C LEU A 236 -9.98 24.35 9.11
N ASP A 237 -9.56 24.38 7.85
CA ASP A 237 -10.43 23.98 6.74
C ASP A 237 -10.63 22.46 6.69
N LEU A 238 -9.61 21.69 7.07
CA LEU A 238 -9.75 20.24 7.29
C LEU A 238 -10.81 19.94 8.35
N TYR A 239 -10.77 20.64 9.50
CA TYR A 239 -11.74 20.47 10.58
C TYR A 239 -13.16 20.81 10.11
N LYS A 240 -13.33 21.92 9.37
CA LYS A 240 -14.64 22.33 8.82
C LYS A 240 -15.20 21.27 7.87
N GLU A 241 -14.40 20.83 6.89
CA GLU A 241 -14.87 19.87 5.89
C GLU A 241 -15.19 18.52 6.52
N VAL A 242 -14.36 18.00 7.44
CA VAL A 242 -14.66 16.75 8.13
C VAL A 242 -15.91 16.88 9.00
N THR A 243 -16.08 17.98 9.74
CA THR A 243 -17.27 18.25 10.55
C THR A 243 -18.54 18.28 9.68
N LYS A 244 -18.47 18.96 8.53
CA LYS A 244 -19.56 19.04 7.56
C LYS A 244 -19.92 17.65 7.01
N ASN A 245 -18.92 16.86 6.61
CA ASN A 245 -19.13 15.50 6.09
C ASN A 245 -19.74 14.56 7.13
N ILE A 246 -19.32 14.65 8.40
CA ILE A 246 -19.94 13.86 9.49
C ILE A 246 -21.41 14.23 9.66
N LYS A 247 -21.76 15.53 9.61
CA LYS A 247 -23.15 15.99 9.70
C LYS A 247 -24.00 15.58 8.50
N SER A 248 -23.44 15.58 7.28
CA SER A 248 -24.20 15.23 6.07
C SER A 248 -24.47 13.74 5.91
N ASN A 249 -23.73 12.88 6.60
CA ASN A 249 -23.92 11.42 6.58
C ASN A 249 -25.16 10.94 7.38
N GLU A 250 -26.02 11.87 7.84
CA GLU A 250 -27.31 11.64 8.50
C GLU A 250 -28.54 11.81 7.59
N LEU A 251 -28.38 11.97 6.26
CA LEU A 251 -29.50 11.93 5.29
C LEU A 251 -29.55 10.61 4.52
#